data_AF-A0A953K0D0-F1
#
_entry.id   AF-A0A953K0D0-F1
#
_cell.length_a   1.000
_cell.length_b   1.000
_cell.length_c   1.000
_cell.angle_alpha   90.00
_cell.angle_beta   90.00
_cell.angle_gamma   90.00
#
_symmetry.space_group_name_H-M   'P 1'
#
loop_
_entity.id
_entity.type
_entity.pdbx_description
1 polymer ?
#
loop_
_entity_poly.entity_id
_entity_poly.type
_entity_poly.pdbx_seq_one_letter_code
_entity_poly.pdbx_strand_id
1 'polypeptide(L)'
;MTKYKLVISPGVYDDIRNAVEWYDKQQKGLGSKFYAQLTNEFRLLMKNPHFQLRYSNIRCLPVKKFPFLIHLHVNDKEGIVYIEAIIHTSQNSENWPKK
;
A
#
# COMPACT_ATOMS: atom_id res chain seq x y z
N MET A 1 -3.45 -16.71 -12.77
CA MET A 1 -3.04 -15.73 -13.80
C MET A 1 -3.24 -14.33 -13.21
N THR A 2 -2.27 -13.44 -13.35
CA THR A 2 -2.40 -12.02 -12.96
C THR A 2 -3.14 -11.28 -14.07
N LYS A 3 -4.22 -10.57 -13.74
CA LYS A 3 -5.06 -9.83 -14.70
C LYS A 3 -4.65 -8.36 -14.81
N TYR A 4 -4.03 -7.82 -13.76
CA TYR A 4 -3.62 -6.43 -13.70
C TYR A 4 -2.12 -6.28 -13.47
N LYS A 5 -1.52 -5.23 -14.02
CA LYS A 5 -0.16 -4.78 -13.73
C LYS A 5 -0.17 -3.74 -12.62
N LEU A 6 0.86 -3.72 -11.78
CA LEU A 6 1.04 -2.67 -10.78
C LEU A 6 1.99 -1.61 -11.31
N VAL A 7 1.60 -0.35 -11.18
CA VAL A 7 2.47 0.81 -11.35
C VAL A 7 2.58 1.49 -9.99
N ILE A 8 3.81 1.61 -9.49
CA ILE A 8 4.06 2.09 -8.13
C ILE A 8 4.67 3.48 -8.21
N SER A 9 4.03 4.45 -7.57
CA SER A 9 4.56 5.81 -7.46
C SER A 9 5.91 5.82 -6.73
N PRO A 10 6.90 6.62 -7.14
CA PRO A 10 8.22 6.64 -6.52
C PRO A 10 8.19 6.85 -4.99
N GLY A 11 7.26 7.65 -4.47
CA GLY A 11 7.14 7.91 -3.03
C GLY A 11 6.76 6.67 -2.21
N VAL A 12 6.11 5.68 -2.83
CA VAL A 12 5.71 4.44 -2.17
C VAL A 12 6.94 3.63 -1.74
N TYR A 13 8.05 3.70 -2.47
CA TYR A 13 9.27 3.00 -2.07
C TYR A 13 9.83 3.54 -0.76
N ASP A 14 9.72 4.86 -0.54
CA ASP A 14 10.12 5.50 0.70
C ASP A 14 9.14 5.17 1.84
N ASP A 15 7.83 5.16 1.58
CA ASP A 15 6.83 4.71 2.56
C ASP A 15 7.14 3.28 3.07
N ILE A 16 7.44 2.36 2.15
CA ILE A 16 7.78 0.97 2.47
C ILE A 16 9.07 0.91 3.28
N ARG A 17 10.12 1.62 2.84
CA ARG A 17 11.41 1.62 3.53
C ARG A 17 11.25 2.11 4.97
N ASN A 18 10.60 3.26 5.14
CA ASN A 18 10.36 3.87 6.44
C ASN A 18 9.56 2.94 7.37
N ALA A 19 8.52 2.30 6.85
CA ALA A 19 7.71 1.35 7.63
C ALA A 19 8.51 0.10 8.05
N VAL A 20 9.29 -0.48 7.13
CA VAL A 20 10.16 -1.64 7.41
C VAL A 20 11.18 -1.30 8.49
N GLU A 21 11.91 -0.19 8.32
CA GLU A 21 12.92 0.26 9.27
C GLU A 21 12.31 0.57 10.64
N TRP A 22 11.15 1.23 10.68
CA TRP A 22 10.46 1.54 11.93
C TRP A 22 10.07 0.26 12.67
N TYR A 23 9.47 -0.71 11.99
CA TYR A 23 9.08 -1.98 12.62
C TYR A 23 10.26 -2.81 13.09
N ASP A 24 11.35 -2.87 12.32
CA ASP A 24 12.54 -3.60 12.74
C ASP A 24 13.25 -2.96 13.94
N LYS A 25 13.12 -1.63 14.13
CA LYS A 25 13.54 -0.94 15.36
C LYS A 25 12.68 -1.32 16.57
N GLN A 26 11.38 -1.58 16.38
CA GLN A 26 10.50 -2.04 17.47
C GLN A 26 10.76 -3.50 17.85
N GLN A 27 10.90 -4.36 16.85
CA GLN A 27 11.20 -5.77 17.04
C GLN A 27 11.92 -6.31 15.81
N LYS A 28 13.11 -6.88 16.01
CA LYS A 28 13.90 -7.50 14.95
C LYS A 28 13.07 -8.51 14.15
N GLY A 29 12.98 -8.30 12.83
CA GLY A 29 12.26 -9.16 11.89
C GLY A 29 10.78 -8.80 11.70
N LEU A 30 10.26 -7.78 12.41
CA LEU A 30 8.90 -7.31 12.23
C LEU A 30 8.72 -6.53 10.92
N GLY A 31 9.74 -5.78 10.49
CA GLY A 31 9.76 -5.10 9.19
C GLY A 31 9.69 -6.08 8.03
N SER A 32 10.38 -7.22 8.16
CA SER A 32 10.29 -8.32 7.19
C SER A 32 8.88 -8.93 7.12
N LYS A 33 8.20 -9.09 8.26
CA LYS A 33 6.80 -9.56 8.31
C LYS A 33 5.85 -8.55 7.66
N PHE A 34 6.06 -7.26 7.89
CA PHE A 34 5.30 -6.19 7.23
C PHE A 34 5.45 -6.27 5.72
N TYR A 35 6.70 -6.30 5.22
CA TYR A 35 6.98 -6.35 3.79
C TYR A 35 6.38 -7.59 3.10
N ALA A 36 6.48 -8.75 3.75
CA ALA A 36 5.89 -9.99 3.26
C ALA A 36 4.36 -9.88 3.14
N GLN A 37 3.70 -9.27 4.14
CA GLN A 37 2.26 -9.08 4.12
C GLN A 37 1.85 -8.07 3.05
N LEU A 38 2.55 -6.95 2.91
CA LEU A 38 2.32 -5.97 1.86
C LEU A 38 2.42 -6.60 0.46
N THR A 39 3.45 -7.43 0.24
CA THR A 39 3.64 -8.16 -1.02
C THR A 39 2.46 -9.11 -1.32
N ASN A 40 1.86 -9.72 -0.29
CA ASN A 40 0.66 -10.53 -0.48
C ASN A 40 -0.55 -9.69 -0.93
N GLU A 41 -0.71 -8.48 -0.39
CA GLU A 41 -1.76 -7.57 -0.84
C GLU A 41 -1.53 -7.09 -2.29
N PHE A 42 -0.28 -6.84 -2.68
CA PHE A 42 0.06 -6.55 -4.09
C PHE A 42 -0.31 -7.71 -5.03
N ARG A 43 -0.04 -8.95 -4.63
CA ARG A 43 -0.47 -10.14 -5.39
C ARG A 43 -1.99 -10.25 -5.50
N LEU A 44 -2.71 -9.81 -4.47
CA LEU A 44 -4.16 -9.77 -4.48
C LEU A 44 -4.67 -8.71 -5.47
N LEU A 45 -4.09 -7.50 -5.45
CA LEU A 45 -4.42 -6.41 -6.38
C LEU A 45 -4.20 -6.81 -7.85
N MET A 46 -3.11 -7.53 -8.15
CA MET A 46 -2.87 -8.04 -9.51
C MET A 46 -3.92 -9.05 -9.99
N LYS A 47 -4.69 -9.67 -9.08
CA LYS A 47 -5.76 -10.63 -9.41
C LYS A 47 -7.13 -9.96 -9.44
N ASN A 48 -7.44 -9.15 -8.44
CA ASN A 48 -8.70 -8.43 -8.31
C ASN A 48 -8.48 -7.12 -7.53
N PRO A 49 -8.49 -5.95 -8.19
CA PRO A 49 -8.25 -4.66 -7.55
C PRO A 49 -9.51 -3.91 -7.13
N HIS A 50 -10.70 -4.47 -7.34
CA HIS A 50 -11.99 -3.81 -7.06
C HIS A 50 -12.37 -3.86 -5.58
N PHE A 51 -11.51 -3.28 -4.72
CA PHE A 51 -11.75 -3.09 -3.30
C PHE A 51 -12.64 -1.87 -3.01
N GLN A 52 -13.06 -1.70 -1.76
CA GLN A 52 -13.96 -0.62 -1.35
C GLN A 52 -13.47 0.75 -1.83
N LEU A 53 -14.36 1.46 -2.54
CA LEU A 53 -14.17 2.84 -2.94
C LEU A 53 -14.29 3.73 -1.69
N ARG A 54 -13.30 4.60 -1.44
CA ARG A 54 -13.34 5.52 -0.30
C ARG A 54 -13.85 6.90 -0.73
N TYR A 55 -13.20 7.52 -1.73
CA TYR A 55 -13.58 8.84 -2.26
C TYR A 55 -13.19 8.96 -3.74
N SER A 56 -14.05 9.59 -4.54
CA SER A 56 -13.86 9.78 -5.99
C SER A 56 -13.47 8.47 -6.71
N ASN A 57 -12.20 8.31 -7.10
CA ASN A 57 -11.67 7.12 -7.76
C ASN A 57 -10.60 6.37 -6.93
N ILE A 58 -10.37 6.80 -5.69
CA ILE A 58 -9.40 6.18 -4.80
C ILE A 58 -10.05 5.03 -4.02
N ARG A 59 -9.40 3.88 -4.12
CA ARG A 59 -9.68 2.68 -3.33
C ARG A 59 -8.60 2.53 -2.27
N CYS A 60 -8.98 2.00 -1.11
CA CYS A 60 -8.03 1.68 -0.06
C CYS A 60 -8.09 0.21 0.29
N LEU A 61 -6.95 -0.46 0.29
CA LEU A 61 -6.81 -1.84 0.72
C LEU A 61 -6.03 -1.88 2.04
N PRO A 62 -6.61 -2.39 3.15
CA PRO A 62 -5.85 -2.59 4.38
C PRO A 62 -4.77 -3.65 4.23
N VAL A 63 -3.59 -3.37 4.79
CA VAL A 63 -2.53 -4.36 4.96
C VAL A 63 -2.89 -5.21 6.18
N LYS A 64 -3.26 -6.48 6.00
CA LYS A 64 -3.74 -7.29 7.14
C LYS A 64 -2.72 -7.33 8.27
N LYS A 65 -3.18 -7.28 9.52
CA LYS A 65 -2.33 -7.30 10.74
C LYS A 65 -1.43 -6.07 10.93
N PHE A 66 -1.46 -5.10 10.03
CA PHE A 66 -0.69 -3.86 10.15
C PHE A 66 -1.64 -2.66 9.99
N PRO A 67 -1.49 -1.61 10.80
CA PRO A 67 -2.28 -0.38 10.69
C PRO A 67 -1.87 0.47 9.48
N PHE A 68 -1.96 -0.09 8.27
CA PHE A 68 -1.63 0.57 7.02
C PHE A 68 -2.71 0.38 5.96
N LEU A 69 -2.90 1.40 5.12
CA LEU A 69 -3.75 1.39 3.94
C LEU A 69 -2.91 1.59 2.68
N ILE A 70 -3.14 0.76 1.69
CA ILE A 70 -2.64 0.94 0.33
C ILE A 70 -3.64 1.83 -0.41
N HIS A 71 -3.22 3.03 -0.80
CA HIS A 71 -4.03 3.94 -1.61
C HIS A 71 -3.77 3.67 -3.08
N LEU A 72 -4.84 3.39 -3.82
CA LEU A 72 -4.74 2.99 -5.22
C LEU A 72 -5.91 3.49 -6.07
N HIS A 73 -5.69 3.54 -7.37
CA HIS A 73 -6.76 3.65 -8.35
C HIS A 73 -6.57 2.62 -9.47
N VAL A 74 -7.66 2.29 -10.15
CA VAL A 74 -7.69 1.20 -11.15
C VAL A 74 -8.07 1.76 -12.51
N ASN A 75 -7.24 1.48 -13.51
CA ASN A 75 -7.57 1.67 -14.91
C ASN A 75 -7.95 0.31 -15.53
N ASP A 76 -9.25 0.02 -15.56
CA ASP A 76 -9.77 -1.23 -16.11
C ASP A 76 -9.57 -1.37 -17.62
N LYS A 77 -9.46 -0.26 -18.37
CA LYS A 77 -9.23 -0.29 -19.82
C LYS A 77 -7.82 -0.78 -20.14
N GLU A 78 -6.84 -0.35 -19.36
CA GLU A 78 -5.43 -0.71 -19.54
C GLU A 78 -5.02 -1.94 -18.71
N GLY A 79 -5.87 -2.38 -17.78
CA GLY A 79 -5.54 -3.45 -16.84
C GLY A 79 -4.42 -3.05 -15.89
N ILE A 80 -4.42 -1.79 -15.43
CA ILE A 80 -3.37 -1.23 -14.55
C ILE A 80 -3.97 -0.84 -13.20
N VAL A 81 -3.23 -1.12 -12.14
CA VAL A 81 -3.48 -0.62 -10.79
C VAL A 81 -2.34 0.29 -10.41
N TYR A 82 -2.66 1.54 -10.14
CA TYR A 82 -1.69 2.54 -9.70
C TYR A 82 -1.70 2.60 -8.18
N ILE A 83 -0.53 2.41 -7.57
CA ILE A 83 -0.30 2.53 -6.14
C ILE A 83 0.27 3.92 -5.87
N GLU A 84 -0.49 4.76 -5.18
CA GLU A 84 -0.15 6.16 -4.95
C GLU A 84 0.62 6.37 -3.64
N ALA A 85 0.21 5.66 -2.58
CA ALA A 85 0.78 5.81 -1.25
C ALA A 85 0.51 4.57 -0.37
N ILE A 86 1.33 4.37 0.66
CA ILE A 86 1.06 3.42 1.75
C ILE A 86 1.04 4.20 3.07
N ILE A 87 -0.16 4.36 3.63
CA ILE A 87 -0.40 5.31 4.73
C ILE A 87 -0.67 4.57 6.03
N HIS A 88 0.04 4.92 7.10
CA HIS A 88 -0.20 4.38 8.44
C HIS A 88 -1.49 4.97 9.04
N THR A 89 -2.47 4.13 9.36
CA THR A 89 -3.81 4.56 9.80
C THR A 89 -3.87 5.10 11.22
N SER A 90 -2.87 4.76 12.04
CA SER A 90 -2.82 5.19 13.44
C SER A 90 -1.84 6.34 13.66
N GLN A 91 -1.22 6.87 12.61
CA GLN A 91 -0.38 8.07 12.70
C GLN A 91 -1.27 9.27 12.43
N ASN A 92 -1.39 10.13 13.43
CA ASN A 92 -2.09 11.40 13.32
C ASN A 92 -1.49 12.20 12.14
N SER A 93 -2.35 12.79 11.33
CA SER A 93 -2.05 13.46 10.05
C SER A 93 -1.19 14.73 10.15
N GLU A 94 -0.53 14.99 11.29
CA GLU A 94 0.24 16.22 11.53
C GLU A 94 1.63 16.22 10.87
N ASN A 95 2.12 15.06 10.40
CA ASN A 95 3.46 14.94 9.81
C ASN A 95 3.47 14.74 8.28
N TRP A 96 2.38 15.01 7.58
CA TRP A 96 2.43 14.96 6.11
C TRP A 96 3.26 16.14 5.58
N PRO A 97 4.40 15.93 4.88
CA PRO A 97 5.02 17.03 4.17
C PRO A 97 4.02 17.49 3.11
N LYS A 98 3.54 18.73 3.24
CA LYS A 98 2.80 19.41 2.18
C LYS A 98 3.71 19.38 0.94
N LYS A 99 3.38 18.54 -0.02
CA LYS A 99 3.93 18.62 -1.37
C LYS A 99 3.31 19.80 -2.08
#